data_AF-A0A822ECK1-F1
#
_entry.id   AF-A0A822ECK1-F1
#
_cell.length_a   1.000
_cell.length_b   1.000
_cell.length_c   1.000
_cell.angle_alpha   90.00
_cell.angle_beta   90.00
_cell.angle_gamma   90.00
#
_symmetry.space_group_name_H-M   'P 1'
#
loop_
_entity.id
_entity.type
_entity.pdbx_description
1 polymer ?
#
loop_
_entity_poly.entity_id
_entity_poly.type
_entity_poly.pdbx_seq_one_letter_code
_entity_poly.pdbx_strand_id
1 'polypeptide(L)'
;LLPSQMNVLVDLLGDVPKAIIQDEIVSLLPILIRALASSNESVWSSALNSICDLINSEPNSVVDHTDTLFPRLITLATYQKDMSIRITTLKCLKYLTNLPIHKIEPYRRHIIHLLKTCVGDHKRLVRKQAVETQMSW
;
A
#
# COMPACT_ATOMS: atom_id res chain seq x y z
N LEU A 1 -10.27 3.65 -20.05
CA LEU A 1 -9.36 4.71 -20.53
C LEU A 1 -8.35 4.06 -21.46
N LEU A 2 -8.18 4.58 -22.67
CA LEU A 2 -7.21 4.05 -23.65
C LEU A 2 -5.77 4.39 -23.18
N PRO A 3 -4.75 3.56 -23.48
CA PRO A 3 -3.36 3.79 -23.04
C PRO A 3 -2.79 5.16 -23.43
N SER A 4 -3.23 5.69 -24.57
CA SER A 4 -2.85 7.02 -25.07
C SER A 4 -3.32 8.17 -24.17
N GLN A 5 -4.45 8.02 -23.48
CA GLN A 5 -4.96 9.06 -22.58
C GLN A 5 -4.20 9.12 -21.26
N MET A 6 -3.59 8.01 -20.84
CA MET A 6 -2.80 7.94 -19.61
C MET A 6 -1.44 8.61 -19.79
N ASN A 7 -0.78 8.43 -20.94
CA ASN A 7 0.49 9.08 -21.25
C ASN A 7 0.36 10.60 -21.41
N VAL A 8 -0.72 11.09 -22.03
CA VAL A 8 -0.99 12.53 -22.15
C VAL A 8 -1.22 13.18 -20.79
N LEU A 9 -1.90 12.48 -19.87
CA LEU A 9 -2.06 12.92 -18.49
C LEU A 9 -0.72 12.97 -17.76
N VAL A 10 0.15 11.98 -17.95
CA VAL A 10 1.49 11.93 -17.34
C VAL A 10 2.41 13.04 -17.88
N ASP A 11 2.37 13.33 -19.18
CA ASP A 11 3.17 14.42 -19.78
C ASP A 11 2.68 15.82 -19.35
N LEU A 12 1.37 16.00 -19.12
CA LEU A 12 0.78 17.24 -18.60
C LEU A 12 1.10 17.50 -17.11
N LEU A 13 1.46 16.46 -16.35
CA LEU A 13 1.79 16.56 -14.93
C LEU A 13 3.23 17.06 -14.66
N GLY A 14 4.06 17.25 -15.70
CA GLY A 14 5.45 17.70 -15.56
C GLY A 14 5.61 19.09 -14.95
N ASP A 15 4.62 19.98 -15.14
CA ASP A 15 4.61 21.37 -14.64
C ASP A 15 3.57 21.61 -13.52
N VAL A 16 2.86 20.57 -13.09
CA VAL A 16 1.85 20.69 -12.03
C VAL A 16 2.56 20.62 -10.67
N PRO A 17 2.34 21.60 -9.77
CA PRO A 17 2.87 21.54 -8.41
C PRO A 17 2.51 20.20 -7.77
N LYS A 18 3.50 19.50 -7.20
CA LYS A 18 3.32 18.18 -6.57
C LYS A 18 2.14 18.13 -5.59
N ALA A 19 1.83 19.26 -4.94
CA ALA A 19 0.68 19.41 -4.06
C ALA A 19 -0.67 19.14 -4.76
N ILE A 20 -0.88 19.66 -5.98
CA ILE A 20 -2.13 19.45 -6.72
C ILE A 20 -2.27 17.98 -7.13
N ILE A 21 -1.17 17.35 -7.55
CA ILE A 21 -1.14 15.91 -7.89
C ILE A 21 -1.46 15.07 -6.64
N GLN A 22 -0.93 15.46 -5.48
CA GLN A 22 -1.18 14.80 -4.20
C GLN A 22 -2.64 14.92 -3.78
N ASP A 23 -3.24 16.10 -3.88
CA ASP A 23 -4.66 16.32 -3.56
C ASP A 23 -5.58 15.46 -4.43
N GLU A 24 -5.27 15.37 -5.74
CA GLU A 24 -6.02 14.52 -6.66
C GLU A 24 -5.90 13.04 -6.26
N ILE A 25 -4.71 12.57 -5.90
CA ILE A 25 -4.48 11.19 -5.45
C ILE A 25 -5.22 10.90 -4.12
N VAL A 26 -5.21 11.83 -3.17
CA VAL A 26 -5.96 11.71 -1.90
C VAL A 26 -7.45 11.57 -2.20
N SER A 27 -7.99 12.34 -3.16
CA SER A 27 -9.40 12.23 -3.58
C SER A 27 -9.75 10.86 -4.20
N LEU A 28 -8.77 10.20 -4.82
CA LEU A 28 -8.93 8.87 -5.43
C LEU A 28 -8.74 7.73 -4.42
N LEU A 29 -8.23 7.99 -3.21
CA LEU A 29 -7.91 6.97 -2.22
C LEU A 29 -9.09 6.01 -1.90
N PRO A 30 -10.34 6.48 -1.72
CA PRO A 30 -11.48 5.57 -1.51
C PRO A 30 -11.76 4.66 -2.71
N ILE A 31 -11.47 5.11 -3.93
CA ILE A 31 -11.60 4.29 -5.15
C ILE A 31 -10.48 3.25 -5.20
N LEU A 32 -9.24 3.65 -4.89
CA LEU A 32 -8.08 2.75 -4.86
C LEU A 32 -8.26 1.64 -3.83
N ILE A 33 -8.76 1.96 -2.63
CA ILE A 33 -9.05 0.96 -1.59
C ILE A 33 -10.14 -0.01 -2.03
N ARG A 34 -11.21 0.48 -2.69
CA ARG A 34 -12.23 -0.39 -3.29
C ARG A 34 -11.67 -1.25 -4.42
N ALA A 35 -10.75 -0.72 -5.22
CA ALA A 35 -10.08 -1.47 -6.28
C ALA A 35 -9.24 -2.61 -5.70
N LEU A 36 -8.62 -2.42 -4.52
CA LEU A 36 -7.99 -3.50 -3.80
C LEU A 36 -9.00 -4.60 -3.47
N ALA A 37 -10.26 -4.31 -3.13
CA ALA A 37 -11.29 -5.32 -2.83
C ALA A 37 -11.81 -6.12 -4.05
N SER A 38 -11.43 -5.74 -5.27
CA SER A 38 -11.80 -6.47 -6.50
C SER A 38 -11.16 -7.87 -6.57
N SER A 39 -11.39 -8.62 -7.65
CA SER A 39 -10.79 -9.94 -7.91
C SER A 39 -9.75 -9.95 -9.04
N ASN A 40 -9.12 -8.79 -9.32
CA ASN A 40 -8.18 -8.65 -10.43
C ASN A 40 -6.77 -8.26 -9.93
N GLU A 41 -5.80 -9.16 -10.12
CA GLU A 41 -4.41 -9.00 -9.67
C GLU A 41 -3.70 -7.79 -10.30
N SER A 42 -3.98 -7.46 -11.56
CA SER A 42 -3.35 -6.29 -12.21
C SER A 42 -3.89 -4.98 -11.62
N VAL A 43 -5.20 -4.94 -11.33
CA VAL A 43 -5.84 -3.81 -10.64
C VAL A 43 -5.29 -3.67 -9.22
N TRP A 44 -5.10 -4.78 -8.50
CA TRP A 44 -4.49 -4.74 -7.17
C TRP A 44 -3.08 -4.17 -7.22
N SER A 45 -2.26 -4.63 -8.18
CA SER A 45 -0.88 -4.20 -8.29
C SER A 45 -0.76 -2.69 -8.53
N SER A 46 -1.55 -2.15 -9.47
CA SER A 46 -1.59 -0.71 -9.73
C SER A 46 -2.09 0.08 -8.52
N ALA A 47 -3.22 -0.32 -7.93
CA ALA A 47 -3.79 0.39 -6.78
C ALA A 47 -2.87 0.33 -5.56
N LEU A 48 -2.26 -0.82 -5.28
CA LEU A 48 -1.36 -1.03 -4.16
C LEU A 48 -0.09 -0.18 -4.30
N ASN A 49 0.51 -0.11 -5.49
CA ASN A 49 1.66 0.76 -5.73
C ASN A 49 1.30 2.22 -5.48
N SER A 50 0.18 2.72 -6.05
CA SER A 50 -0.26 4.10 -5.84
C SER A 50 -0.53 4.42 -4.36
N ILE A 51 -1.18 3.50 -3.64
CA ILE A 51 -1.41 3.66 -2.19
C ILE A 51 -0.08 3.64 -1.43
N CYS A 52 0.85 2.75 -1.77
CA CYS A 52 2.17 2.70 -1.11
C CYS A 52 2.95 3.99 -1.28
N ASP A 53 2.99 4.52 -2.51
CA ASP A 53 3.70 5.76 -2.83
C ASP A 53 3.06 6.96 -2.11
N LEU A 54 1.73 6.97 -2.00
CA LEU A 54 1.00 7.96 -1.20
C LEU A 54 1.38 7.86 0.28
N ILE A 55 1.35 6.68 0.89
CA ILE A 55 1.71 6.51 2.32
C ILE A 55 3.16 6.90 2.57
N ASN A 56 4.07 6.59 1.65
CA ASN A 56 5.48 6.96 1.78
C ASN A 56 5.71 8.47 1.70
N SER A 57 4.91 9.19 0.90
CA SER A 57 5.07 10.64 0.68
C SER A 57 4.24 11.49 1.65
N GLU A 58 3.02 11.07 1.98
CA GLU A 58 2.10 11.76 2.88
C GLU A 58 1.34 10.74 3.75
N PRO A 59 1.95 10.21 4.82
CA PRO A 59 1.34 9.18 5.65
C PRO A 59 -0.04 9.58 6.19
N ASN A 60 -0.24 10.85 6.55
CA ASN A 60 -1.49 11.28 7.20
C ASN A 60 -2.71 11.21 6.27
N SER A 61 -2.51 11.17 4.95
CA SER A 61 -3.59 11.06 3.96
C SER A 61 -4.43 9.80 4.10
N VAL A 62 -3.91 8.73 4.71
CA VAL A 62 -4.62 7.45 4.87
C VAL A 62 -5.21 7.23 6.26
N VAL A 63 -5.07 8.18 7.18
CA VAL A 63 -5.46 8.02 8.61
C VAL A 63 -6.93 7.60 8.76
N ASP A 64 -7.82 8.26 8.02
CA ASP A 64 -9.27 8.02 8.10
C ASP A 64 -9.72 6.77 7.34
N HIS A 65 -8.78 6.09 6.67
CA HIS A 65 -9.04 4.90 5.88
C HIS A 65 -8.44 3.63 6.49
N THR A 66 -7.74 3.74 7.62
CA THR A 66 -7.03 2.63 8.28
C THR A 66 -7.92 1.41 8.52
N ASP A 67 -9.16 1.60 8.97
CA ASP A 67 -10.14 0.53 9.22
C ASP A 67 -10.47 -0.31 7.99
N THR A 68 -10.36 0.27 6.80
CA THR A 68 -10.61 -0.43 5.52
C THR A 68 -9.32 -0.94 4.88
N LEU A 69 -8.22 -0.21 5.06
CA LEU A 69 -6.94 -0.49 4.43
C LEU A 69 -6.23 -1.67 5.10
N PHE A 70 -6.13 -1.69 6.43
CA PHE A 70 -5.39 -2.71 7.17
C PHE A 70 -5.89 -4.14 6.89
N PRO A 71 -7.21 -4.45 6.96
CA PRO A 71 -7.69 -5.80 6.66
C PRO A 71 -7.30 -6.27 5.25
N ARG A 72 -7.28 -5.33 4.29
CA ARG A 72 -6.92 -5.65 2.92
C ARG A 72 -5.42 -5.89 2.75
N LEU A 73 -4.57 -5.06 3.36
CA LEU A 73 -3.12 -5.26 3.36
C LEU A 73 -2.73 -6.56 4.07
N ILE A 74 -3.39 -6.91 5.18
CA ILE A 74 -3.15 -8.18 5.87
C ILE A 74 -3.38 -9.37 4.92
N THR A 75 -4.47 -9.33 4.15
CA THR A 75 -4.80 -10.39 3.18
C THR A 75 -3.77 -10.47 2.05
N LEU A 76 -3.36 -9.32 1.49
CA LEU A 76 -2.45 -9.25 0.35
C LEU A 76 -0.99 -9.61 0.71
N ALA A 77 -0.57 -9.37 1.95
CA ALA A 77 0.78 -9.68 2.43
C ALA A 77 1.12 -11.17 2.37
N THR A 78 0.11 -12.05 2.39
CA THR A 78 0.25 -13.51 2.29
C THR A 78 -0.28 -14.07 0.98
N TYR A 79 -0.52 -13.21 -0.02
CA TYR A 79 -1.06 -13.63 -1.31
C TYR A 79 -0.09 -14.54 -2.08
N GLN A 80 -0.45 -15.81 -2.24
CA GLN A 80 0.51 -16.83 -2.68
C GLN A 80 0.90 -16.73 -4.16
N LYS A 81 0.02 -16.22 -5.03
CA LYS A 81 0.25 -16.27 -6.47
C LYS A 81 1.25 -15.24 -6.97
N ASP A 82 1.36 -14.10 -6.30
CA ASP A 82 2.22 -13.00 -6.74
C ASP A 82 3.17 -12.56 -5.62
N MET A 83 4.47 -12.66 -5.91
CA MET A 83 5.54 -12.20 -5.02
C MET A 83 5.59 -10.68 -4.91
N SER A 84 5.37 -9.96 -6.02
CA SER A 84 5.42 -8.50 -6.09
C SER A 84 4.35 -7.89 -5.19
N ILE A 85 3.11 -8.42 -5.27
CA ILE A 85 2.00 -7.98 -4.41
C ILE A 85 2.37 -8.12 -2.93
N ARG A 86 2.96 -9.27 -2.52
CA ARG A 86 3.40 -9.48 -1.14
C ARG A 86 4.47 -8.46 -0.73
N ILE A 87 5.49 -8.25 -1.55
CA ILE A 87 6.59 -7.31 -1.27
C ILE A 87 6.07 -5.88 -1.15
N THR A 88 5.30 -5.39 -2.12
CA THR A 88 4.73 -4.04 -2.07
C THR A 88 3.83 -3.89 -0.84
N THR A 89 2.99 -4.88 -0.54
CA THR A 89 2.12 -4.84 0.64
C THR A 89 2.92 -4.69 1.94
N LEU A 90 4.00 -5.46 2.10
CA LEU A 90 4.89 -5.36 3.27
C LEU A 90 5.56 -3.99 3.35
N LYS A 91 5.98 -3.40 2.23
CA LYS A 91 6.48 -2.02 2.20
C LYS A 91 5.43 -1.03 2.69
N CYS A 92 4.18 -1.16 2.24
CA CYS A 92 3.12 -0.25 2.67
C CYS A 92 2.85 -0.39 4.17
N LEU A 93 2.82 -1.63 4.69
CA LEU A 93 2.72 -1.88 6.13
C LEU A 93 3.88 -1.25 6.90
N LYS A 94 5.11 -1.27 6.37
CA LYS A 94 6.25 -0.56 6.97
C LYS A 94 6.01 0.95 6.98
N TYR A 95 5.58 1.56 5.88
CA TYR A 95 5.35 3.01 5.86
C TYR A 95 4.22 3.47 6.78
N LEU A 96 3.22 2.61 7.02
CA LEU A 96 2.14 2.90 7.96
C LEU A 96 2.62 3.07 9.41
N THR A 97 3.83 2.62 9.77
CA THR A 97 4.40 2.90 11.12
C THR A 97 4.71 4.39 11.33
N ASN A 98 4.72 5.19 10.27
CA ASN A 98 4.89 6.64 10.34
C ASN A 98 3.60 7.38 10.75
N LEU A 99 2.47 6.69 10.85
CA LEU A 99 1.23 7.26 11.36
C LEU A 99 1.30 7.53 12.87
N PRO A 100 0.44 8.42 13.41
CA PRO A 100 0.31 8.60 14.85
C PRO A 100 0.05 7.27 15.58
N ILE A 101 0.75 7.03 16.70
CA ILE A 101 0.74 5.72 17.40
C ILE A 101 -0.67 5.22 17.73
N HIS A 102 -1.57 6.12 18.12
CA HIS A 102 -2.94 5.78 18.48
C HIS A 102 -3.77 5.26 17.29
N LYS A 103 -3.36 5.54 16.04
CA LYS A 103 -4.00 5.03 14.82
C LYS A 103 -3.52 3.63 14.43
N ILE A 104 -2.31 3.25 14.81
CA ILE A 104 -1.72 1.95 14.47
C ILE A 104 -1.85 0.91 15.58
N GLU A 105 -1.91 1.34 16.85
CA GLU A 105 -1.97 0.46 18.01
C GLU A 105 -3.11 -0.57 17.97
N PRO A 106 -4.33 -0.24 17.50
CA PRO A 106 -5.42 -1.22 17.37
C PRO A 106 -5.06 -2.42 16.46
N TYR A 107 -4.19 -2.20 15.48
CA TYR A 107 -3.80 -3.17 14.45
C TYR A 107 -2.54 -3.96 14.81
N ARG A 108 -1.73 -3.43 15.73
CA ARG A 108 -0.37 -3.91 16.03
C ARG A 108 -0.30 -5.41 16.29
N ARG A 109 -1.19 -5.96 17.13
CA ARG A 109 -1.21 -7.41 17.43
C ARG A 109 -1.42 -8.27 16.18
N HIS A 110 -2.33 -7.86 15.29
CA HIS A 110 -2.61 -8.58 14.05
C HIS A 110 -1.44 -8.50 13.08
N ILE A 111 -0.82 -7.31 12.94
CA ILE A 111 0.33 -7.11 12.08
C ILE A 111 1.54 -7.91 12.56
N ILE A 112 1.87 -7.88 13.86
CA ILE A 112 2.98 -8.67 14.40
C ILE A 112 2.76 -10.17 14.17
N HIS A 113 1.53 -10.66 14.33
CA HIS A 113 1.20 -12.05 14.05
C HIS A 113 1.40 -12.41 12.57
N LEU A 114 0.86 -11.59 11.66
CA LEU A 114 1.05 -11.73 10.22
C LEU A 114 2.53 -11.76 9.82
N LEU A 115 3.34 -10.84 10.37
CA LEU A 115 4.75 -10.71 10.02
C LEU A 115 5.56 -11.94 10.40
N LYS A 116 5.20 -12.66 11.48
CA LYS A 116 5.82 -13.96 11.80
C LYS A 116 5.66 -14.96 10.66
N THR A 117 4.50 -14.99 10.01
CA THR A 117 4.26 -15.81 8.82
C THR A 117 5.07 -15.33 7.62
N CYS A 118 5.09 -14.01 7.36
CA CYS A 118 5.83 -13.44 6.23
C CYS A 118 7.36 -13.57 6.35
N VAL A 119 7.93 -13.63 7.55
CA VAL A 119 9.35 -13.93 7.76
C VAL A 119 9.70 -15.36 7.35
N GLY A 120 8.73 -16.28 7.41
CA GLY A 120 8.83 -17.65 6.92
C GLY A 120 8.55 -17.83 5.43
N ASP A 121 8.39 -16.76 4.65
CA ASP A 121 8.00 -16.84 3.24
C ASP A 121 8.96 -17.68 2.40
N HIS A 122 8.46 -18.43 1.42
CA HIS A 122 9.29 -19.26 0.54
C HIS A 122 10.25 -18.44 -0.33
N LYS A 123 9.94 -17.17 -0.64
CA LYS A 123 10.81 -16.29 -1.43
C LYS A 123 11.73 -15.44 -0.55
N ARG A 124 13.03 -15.48 -0.81
CA ARG A 124 14.05 -14.70 -0.08
C ARG A 124 13.77 -13.20 -0.06
N LEU A 125 13.31 -12.63 -1.18
CA LEU A 125 13.02 -11.19 -1.28
C LEU A 125 11.84 -10.78 -0.38
N VAL A 126 10.81 -11.63 -0.30
CA VAL A 126 9.67 -11.40 0.60
C VAL A 126 10.14 -11.46 2.05
N ARG A 127 10.93 -12.48 2.43
CA ARG A 127 11.49 -12.58 3.78
C ARG A 127 12.31 -11.35 4.17
N LYS A 128 13.16 -10.86 3.27
CA LYS A 128 13.96 -9.65 3.50
C LYS A 128 13.03 -8.46 3.83
N GLN A 129 12.02 -8.21 2.99
CA GLN A 129 11.08 -7.13 3.23
C GLN A 129 10.26 -7.33 4.51
N ALA A 130 9.88 -8.56 4.83
CA ALA A 130 9.13 -8.90 6.04
C ALA A 130 9.92 -8.61 7.31
N VAL A 131 11.22 -8.97 7.34
CA VAL A 131 12.12 -8.64 8.46
C VAL A 131 12.27 -7.13 8.61
N GLU A 132 12.51 -6.40 7.51
CA GLU A 132 12.58 -4.93 7.55
C GLU A 132 11.29 -4.29 8.08
N THR A 133 10.15 -4.84 7.69
CA THR A 133 8.84 -4.38 8.15
C THR A 133 8.65 -4.68 9.63
N GLN A 134 8.98 -5.90 10.07
CA GLN A 134 8.91 -6.31 11.48
C GLN A 134 9.76 -5.45 12.40
N MET A 135 10.94 -5.00 11.96
CA MET A 135 11.79 -4.11 12.76
C MET A 135 11.20 -2.70 12.96
N SER A 136 10.20 -2.31 12.15
CA SER A 136 9.51 -1.01 12.28
C SER A 136 8.26 -1.07 13.18
N TRP A 137 7.71 -2.25 13.46
CA TRP A 137 6.46 -2.49 14.21
C TRP A 137 6.71 -2.98 15.64
#